data_AF-A0A3M1E6S5-F1
#
_entry.id   AF-A0A3M1E6S5-F1
#
_cell.length_a   1.000
_cell.length_b   1.000
_cell.length_c   1.000
_cell.angle_alpha   90.00
_cell.angle_beta   90.00
_cell.angle_gamma   90.00
#
_symmetry.space_group_name_H-M   'P 1'
#
loop_
_entity.id
_entity.type
_entity.pdbx_description
1 polymer ?
#
loop_
_entity_poly.entity_id
_entity_poly.type
_entity_poly.pdbx_seq_one_letter_code
_entity_poly.pdbx_strand_id
1 'polypeptide(L)'
;MSATKTMDGPRLEEVLQEAITRNRPIVLTHHSPGGWRTFKSSFLSGSSSRRRIWIKPPTFSAGVQAAPPQPGDRVGVTFRVGHKKCGFGTTLEPGLDREEQSGTLVLRWPERLQQLQRRVFERVALPPALIVPVRFWREPALLPSG
;
A
#
# COMPACT_ATOMS: atom_id res chain seq x y z
N MET A 1 -2.60 3.29 -21.85
CA MET A 1 -2.36 4.38 -20.87
C MET A 1 -2.95 3.97 -19.53
N SER A 2 -2.16 3.93 -18.46
CA SER A 2 -2.70 3.67 -17.11
C SER A 2 -3.22 4.99 -16.55
N ALA A 3 -4.55 5.15 -16.47
CA ALA A 3 -5.13 6.37 -15.93
C ALA A 3 -4.92 6.40 -14.40
N THR A 4 -4.25 7.44 -13.93
CA THR A 4 -4.14 7.77 -12.50
C THR A 4 -5.16 8.86 -12.20
N LYS A 5 -6.08 8.59 -11.28
CA LYS A 5 -7.05 9.59 -10.80
C LYS A 5 -6.59 10.09 -9.43
N THR A 6 -6.41 11.40 -9.31
CA THR A 6 -6.23 12.04 -8.00
C THR A 6 -7.59 12.25 -7.36
N MET A 7 -7.69 11.99 -6.07
CA MET A 7 -8.87 12.22 -5.24
C MET A 7 -8.48 13.07 -4.04
N ASP A 8 -9.35 13.97 -3.67
CA ASP A 8 -9.24 14.89 -2.54
C ASP A 8 -10.64 15.13 -1.93
N GLY A 9 -10.68 15.91 -0.85
CA GLY A 9 -11.93 16.30 -0.18
C GLY A 9 -12.80 15.11 0.26
N PRO A 10 -14.14 15.21 0.12
CA PRO A 10 -15.07 14.17 0.59
C PRO A 10 -14.80 12.78 0.02
N ARG A 11 -14.39 12.70 -1.25
CA ARG A 11 -14.13 11.41 -1.91
C ARG A 11 -12.89 10.71 -1.35
N LEU A 12 -11.87 11.47 -0.98
CA LEU A 12 -10.71 10.93 -0.26
C LEU A 12 -11.14 10.37 1.10
N GLU A 13 -11.99 11.11 1.82
CA GLU A 13 -12.47 10.72 3.14
C GLU A 13 -13.29 9.43 3.10
N GLU A 14 -14.23 9.32 2.16
CA GLU A 14 -15.02 8.09 1.95
C GLU A 14 -14.13 6.86 1.71
N VAL A 15 -13.16 6.98 0.79
CA VAL A 15 -12.27 5.87 0.42
C VAL A 15 -11.37 5.46 1.57
N LEU A 16 -10.82 6.42 2.32
CA LEU A 16 -10.00 6.13 3.48
C LEU A 16 -10.82 5.54 4.61
N GLN A 17 -11.99 6.11 4.90
CA GLN A 17 -12.87 5.63 5.95
C GLN A 17 -13.31 4.19 5.68
N GLU A 18 -13.70 3.86 4.44
CA GLU A 18 -14.02 2.48 4.08
C GLU A 18 -12.80 1.55 4.27
N ALA A 19 -11.61 1.98 3.88
CA ALA A 19 -10.40 1.17 4.02
C ALA A 19 -10.02 0.95 5.49
N ILE A 20 -10.22 1.96 6.33
CA ILE A 20 -9.99 1.91 7.78
C ILE A 20 -11.01 0.99 8.45
N THR A 21 -12.31 1.19 8.21
CA THR A 21 -13.37 0.36 8.80
C THR A 21 -13.22 -1.12 8.45
N ARG A 22 -12.73 -1.43 7.25
CA ARG A 22 -12.47 -2.82 6.82
C ARG A 22 -11.08 -3.35 7.22
N ASN A 23 -10.32 -2.64 8.05
CA ASN A 23 -8.96 -3.01 8.46
C ASN A 23 -8.07 -3.44 7.29
N ARG A 24 -8.15 -2.71 6.16
CA ARG A 24 -7.51 -3.16 4.91
C ARG A 24 -6.00 -3.28 5.08
N PRO A 25 -5.38 -4.33 4.51
CA PRO A 25 -3.93 -4.44 4.45
C PRO A 25 -3.32 -3.27 3.70
N ILE A 26 -2.20 -2.77 4.21
CA ILE A 26 -1.43 -1.68 3.62
C ILE A 26 0.02 -2.13 3.40
N VAL A 27 0.68 -1.48 2.45
CA VAL A 27 2.12 -1.55 2.25
C VAL A 27 2.68 -0.15 2.46
N LEU A 28 3.51 -0.02 3.48
CA LEU A 28 4.34 1.15 3.72
C LEU A 28 5.59 1.05 2.86
N THR A 29 6.03 2.16 2.28
CA THR A 29 7.26 2.27 1.50
C THR A 29 8.07 3.42 2.08
N HIS A 30 9.29 3.14 2.51
CA HIS A 30 10.18 4.13 3.12
C HIS A 30 11.51 4.15 2.38
N HIS A 31 12.05 5.34 2.13
CA HIS A 31 13.38 5.51 1.57
C HIS A 31 14.37 5.74 2.71
N SER A 32 15.18 4.71 2.99
CA SER A 32 16.26 4.76 3.98
C SER A 32 17.62 4.91 3.28
N PRO A 33 18.72 5.18 4.00
CA PRO A 33 20.06 5.19 3.40
C PRO A 33 20.42 3.89 2.67
N GLY A 34 19.85 2.76 3.10
CA GLY A 34 19.99 1.46 2.43
C GLY A 34 19.01 1.23 1.27
N GLY A 35 18.39 2.29 0.75
CA GLY A 35 17.44 2.26 -0.36
C GLY A 35 15.97 2.13 0.08
N TRP A 36 15.13 1.86 -0.93
CA TRP A 36 13.70 1.67 -0.78
C TRP A 36 13.37 0.37 -0.05
N ARG A 37 12.55 0.47 0.98
CA ARG A 37 12.08 -0.66 1.78
C ARG A 37 10.58 -0.65 1.87
N THR A 38 9.99 -1.84 1.95
CA THR A 38 8.55 -2.02 2.07
C THR A 38 8.18 -2.82 3.31
N PHE A 39 7.15 -2.37 4.02
CA PHE A 39 6.65 -3.03 5.21
C PHE A 39 5.15 -3.29 5.09
N LYS A 40 4.70 -4.47 5.50
CA LYS A 40 3.26 -4.82 5.50
C LYS A 40 2.65 -4.42 6.83
N SER A 41 1.46 -3.86 6.79
CA SER A 41 0.67 -3.49 7.97
C SER A 41 -0.83 -3.55 7.61
N SER A 42 -1.70 -3.07 8.48
CA SER A 42 -3.12 -2.82 8.18
C SER A 42 -3.58 -1.56 8.89
N PHE A 43 -4.62 -0.92 8.35
CA PHE A 43 -5.34 0.11 9.10
C PHE A 43 -5.92 -0.46 10.39
N LEU A 44 -5.97 0.38 11.43
CA LEU A 44 -6.57 0.07 12.74
C LEU A 44 -7.73 1.02 13.04
N SER A 45 -7.53 2.32 12.88
CA SER A 45 -8.54 3.36 13.07
C SER A 45 -8.09 4.66 12.38
N GLY A 46 -8.96 5.65 12.29
CA GLY A 46 -8.60 6.96 11.79
C GLY A 46 -9.63 8.01 12.17
N SER A 47 -9.19 9.26 12.14
CA SER A 47 -10.01 10.43 12.43
C SER A 47 -9.60 11.54 11.47
N SER A 48 -10.51 11.89 10.56
CA SER A 48 -10.32 13.01 9.64
C SER A 48 -10.25 14.33 10.41
N SER A 49 -11.06 14.51 11.45
CA SER A 49 -11.06 15.70 12.32
C SER A 49 -9.74 15.89 13.07
N ARG A 50 -9.14 14.81 13.60
CA ARG A 50 -7.81 14.85 14.23
C ARG A 50 -6.67 14.75 13.22
N ARG A 51 -6.97 14.62 11.92
CA ARG A 51 -6.01 14.43 10.84
C ARG A 51 -4.99 13.31 11.12
N ARG A 52 -5.45 12.18 11.68
CA ARG A 52 -4.61 11.03 12.07
C ARG A 52 -5.19 9.70 11.64
N ILE A 53 -4.31 8.76 11.29
CA ILE A 53 -4.63 7.36 10.96
C ILE A 53 -3.72 6.47 11.80
N TRP A 54 -4.30 5.53 12.54
CA TRP A 54 -3.57 4.52 13.30
C TRP A 54 -3.46 3.23 12.50
N ILE A 55 -2.28 2.64 12.50
CA ILE A 55 -1.98 1.39 11.80
C ILE A 55 -1.32 0.40 12.74
N LYS A 56 -1.46 -0.89 12.44
CA LYS A 56 -0.75 -1.93 13.17
C LYS A 56 0.76 -1.78 13.02
N PRO A 57 1.57 -2.23 14.00
CA PRO A 57 3.00 -2.33 13.83
C PRO A 57 3.33 -3.11 12.54
N PRO A 58 4.35 -2.69 11.77
CA PRO A 58 4.68 -3.38 10.53
C PRO A 58 5.22 -4.79 10.81
N THR A 59 4.87 -5.75 9.98
CA THR A 59 5.43 -7.10 10.07
C THR A 59 6.76 -7.18 9.32
N PHE A 60 7.77 -7.72 10.00
CA PHE A 60 9.08 -7.98 9.41
C PHE A 60 9.09 -9.38 8.82
N SER A 61 9.63 -9.51 7.61
CA SER A 61 9.92 -10.83 7.04
C SER A 61 11.13 -11.38 7.78
N ALA A 62 11.09 -12.64 8.20
CA ALA A 62 12.22 -13.30 8.86
C ALA A 62 13.50 -13.13 8.01
N GLY A 63 14.56 -12.61 8.61
CA GLY A 63 15.86 -12.39 7.95
C GLY A 63 16.15 -10.97 7.46
N VAL A 64 15.19 -10.03 7.53
CA VAL A 64 15.44 -8.63 7.13
C VAL A 64 15.68 -7.76 8.38
N GLN A 65 16.94 -7.46 8.69
CA GLN A 65 17.34 -6.45 9.69
C GLN A 65 17.14 -5.03 9.14
N ALA A 66 15.91 -4.69 8.77
CA ALA A 66 15.58 -3.34 8.37
C ALA A 66 15.03 -2.55 9.56
N ALA A 67 15.67 -1.43 9.89
CA ALA A 67 15.08 -0.46 10.80
C ALA A 67 13.70 -0.03 10.26
N PRO A 68 12.62 -0.12 11.07
CA PRO A 68 11.32 0.42 10.70
C PRO A 68 11.39 1.94 10.56
N PRO A 69 10.48 2.53 9.76
CA PRO A 69 10.37 3.97 9.69
C PRO A 69 9.97 4.53 11.07
N GLN A 70 10.55 5.68 11.43
CA GLN A 70 10.41 6.36 12.71
C GLN A 70 9.47 7.56 12.60
N PRO A 71 8.95 8.09 13.73
CA PRO A 71 8.28 9.38 13.74
C PRO A 71 9.11 10.47 13.05
N GLY A 72 8.49 11.23 12.16
CA GLY A 72 9.15 12.22 11.29
C GLY A 72 9.47 11.70 9.89
N ASP A 73 9.57 10.38 9.68
CA ASP A 73 9.87 9.80 8.37
C ASP A 73 8.71 10.00 7.40
N ARG A 74 9.05 10.32 6.15
CA ARG A 74 8.10 10.31 5.03
C ARG A 74 7.93 8.90 4.50
N VAL A 75 6.68 8.46 4.39
CA VAL A 75 6.34 7.13 3.89
C VAL A 75 5.29 7.22 2.79
N GLY A 76 5.45 6.37 1.78
CA GLY A 76 4.39 6.04 0.85
C GLY A 76 3.51 4.94 1.43
N VAL A 77 2.19 5.11 1.35
CA VAL A 77 1.22 4.11 1.79
C VAL A 77 0.45 3.65 0.57
N THR A 78 0.31 2.34 0.39
CA THR A 78 -0.53 1.78 -0.68
C THR A 78 -1.45 0.69 -0.16
N PHE A 79 -2.66 0.63 -0.69
CA PHE A 79 -3.70 -0.33 -0.32
C PHE A 79 -4.64 -0.59 -1.50
N ARG A 80 -5.59 -1.51 -1.34
CA ARG A 80 -6.58 -1.84 -2.38
C ARG A 80 -8.00 -1.59 -1.90
N VAL A 81 -8.81 -1.01 -2.80
CA VAL A 81 -10.27 -0.91 -2.65
C VAL A 81 -10.89 -1.53 -3.90
N GLY A 82 -11.57 -2.67 -3.73
CA GLY A 82 -11.94 -3.54 -4.83
C GLY A 82 -10.72 -3.92 -5.68
N HIS A 83 -10.77 -3.65 -6.98
CA HIS A 83 -9.69 -3.93 -7.93
C HIS A 83 -8.70 -2.77 -8.10
N LYS A 84 -8.93 -1.63 -7.43
CA LYS A 84 -8.16 -0.40 -7.63
C LYS A 84 -7.04 -0.31 -6.59
N LYS A 85 -5.83 0.03 -7.05
CA LYS A 85 -4.71 0.33 -6.14
C LYS A 85 -4.80 1.80 -5.75
N CYS A 86 -4.91 2.08 -4.46
CA CYS A 86 -4.86 3.43 -3.91
C CYS A 86 -3.49 3.66 -3.27
N GLY A 87 -2.97 4.89 -3.33
CA GLY A 87 -1.74 5.25 -2.67
C GLY A 87 -1.61 6.74 -2.38
N PHE A 88 -0.90 7.06 -1.31
CA PHE A 88 -0.64 8.43 -0.89
C PHE A 88 0.71 8.52 -0.19
N GLY A 89 1.31 9.71 -0.17
CA GLY A 89 2.46 10.02 0.67
C GLY A 89 1.99 10.65 1.98
N THR A 90 2.65 10.33 3.09
CA THR A 90 2.40 10.94 4.39
C THR A 90 3.65 10.92 5.27
N THR A 91 3.54 11.47 6.47
CA THR A 91 4.58 11.45 7.51
C THR A 91 4.10 10.63 8.69
N LEU A 92 5.01 9.87 9.31
CA LEU A 92 4.77 9.24 10.60
C LEU A 92 4.78 10.27 11.72
N GLU A 93 3.75 10.25 12.56
CA GLU A 93 3.64 11.10 13.74
C GLU A 93 3.99 10.31 15.01
N PRO A 94 4.49 10.97 16.06
CA PRO A 94 4.63 10.34 17.36
C PRO A 94 3.28 9.86 17.87
N GLY A 95 3.27 8.66 18.46
CA GLY A 95 2.06 8.05 19.03
C GLY A 95 1.58 8.83 20.24
N LEU A 96 0.61 9.72 20.02
CA LEU A 96 -0.13 10.40 21.08
C LEU A 96 -1.60 10.02 20.88
N ASP A 97 -2.19 9.42 21.91
CA ASP A 97 -3.62 9.10 22.06
C ASP A 97 -4.10 7.76 21.45
N ARG A 98 -3.66 6.67 22.07
CA ARG A 98 -4.52 5.53 22.43
C ARG A 98 -3.86 4.80 23.58
N GLU A 99 -4.57 4.62 24.69
CA GLU A 99 -4.14 3.74 25.77
C GLU A 99 -3.67 2.39 25.17
N GLU A 100 -2.40 2.06 25.46
CA GLU A 100 -1.91 0.69 25.66
C GLU A 100 -2.05 -0.34 24.52
N GLN A 101 -1.93 0.03 23.25
CA GLN A 101 -1.45 -0.94 22.25
C GLN A 101 -0.03 -0.59 21.81
N SER A 102 0.92 -1.10 22.61
CA SER A 102 2.36 -1.07 22.33
C SER A 102 2.63 -1.40 20.85
N GLY A 103 3.29 -0.47 20.15
CA GLY A 103 3.71 -0.63 18.76
C GLY A 103 2.75 -0.09 17.69
N THR A 104 1.65 0.58 18.05
CA THR A 104 0.80 1.27 17.06
C THR A 104 1.54 2.47 16.45
N LEU A 105 1.52 2.60 15.12
CA LEU A 105 2.08 3.76 14.43
C LEU A 105 0.99 4.72 14.01
N VAL A 106 1.29 6.02 14.04
CA VAL A 106 0.38 7.09 13.63
C VAL A 106 0.87 7.68 12.32
N LEU A 107 -0.02 7.78 11.33
CA LEU A 107 0.19 8.47 10.08
C LEU A 107 -0.61 9.77 10.07
N ARG A 108 -0.03 10.83 9.54
CA ARG A 108 -0.77 12.05 9.23
C ARG A 108 -1.83 11.76 8.16
N TRP A 109 -3.00 12.36 8.29
CA TRP A 109 -4.06 12.24 7.29
C TRP A 109 -3.64 12.89 5.98
N PRO A 110 -3.72 12.19 4.83
CA PRO A 110 -3.25 12.72 3.56
C PRO A 110 -4.18 13.81 3.02
N GLU A 111 -3.61 14.72 2.24
CA GLU A 111 -4.39 15.73 1.50
C GLU A 111 -4.92 15.19 0.17
N ARG A 112 -4.19 14.23 -0.42
CA ARG A 112 -4.50 13.68 -1.73
C ARG A 112 -4.27 12.18 -1.74
N LEU A 113 -5.12 11.48 -2.47
CA LEU A 113 -5.07 10.03 -2.67
C LEU A 113 -5.02 9.75 -4.17
N GLN A 114 -4.00 9.01 -4.60
CA GLN A 114 -3.90 8.56 -5.98
C GLN A 114 -4.56 7.20 -6.13
N GLN A 115 -5.46 7.07 -7.09
CA GLN A 115 -6.06 5.81 -7.50
C GLN A 115 -5.54 5.42 -8.87
N LEU A 116 -4.92 4.26 -8.94
CA LEU A 116 -4.32 3.72 -10.15
C LEU A 116 -5.17 2.57 -10.70
N GLN A 117 -5.65 2.74 -11.93
CA GLN A 117 -6.27 1.68 -12.70
C GLN A 117 -5.23 1.06 -13.65
N ARG A 118 -4.55 0.01 -13.18
CA ARG A 118 -3.45 -0.63 -13.94
C ARG A 118 -3.89 -1.55 -15.06
N ARG A 119 -5.17 -1.94 -15.12
CA ARG A 119 -5.64 -3.00 -16.03
C ARG A 119 -6.70 -2.46 -16.96
N VAL A 120 -6.49 -2.72 -18.25
CA VAL A 120 -7.40 -2.37 -19.36
C VAL A 120 -8.41 -3.47 -19.65
N PHE A 121 -8.28 -4.63 -18.99
CA PHE A 121 -9.18 -5.77 -19.12
C PHE A 121 -9.48 -6.39 -17.76
N GLU A 122 -10.64 -7.04 -17.65
CA GLU A 122 -11.04 -7.83 -16.50
C GLU A 122 -10.26 -9.15 -16.47
N ARG A 123 -9.94 -9.65 -15.27
CA ARG A 123 -9.36 -10.99 -15.11
C ARG A 123 -10.39 -11.88 -14.46
N VAL A 124 -10.78 -12.93 -15.14
CA VAL A 124 -11.64 -13.98 -14.59
C VAL A 124 -10.74 -15.03 -13.94
N ALA A 125 -11.07 -15.43 -12.71
CA ALA A 125 -10.42 -16.56 -12.08
C ALA A 125 -10.86 -17.85 -12.77
N LEU A 126 -9.91 -18.72 -13.10
CA LEU A 126 -10.24 -20.04 -13.62
C LEU A 126 -10.87 -20.87 -12.48
N PRO A 127 -11.95 -21.61 -12.74
CA PRO A 127 -12.47 -22.58 -11.78
C PRO A 127 -11.37 -23.58 -11.39
N PRO A 128 -11.28 -24.00 -10.11
CA PRO A 128 -10.19 -24.88 -9.64
C PRO A 128 -10.06 -26.21 -10.40
N ALA A 129 -11.16 -26.72 -10.95
CA ALA A 129 -11.18 -27.97 -11.72
C ALA A 129 -10.67 -27.83 -13.16
N LEU A 130 -10.42 -26.61 -13.65
CA LEU A 130 -10.03 -26.36 -15.03
C LEU A 130 -8.51 -26.20 -15.15
N ILE A 131 -7.86 -27.12 -15.86
CA ILE A 131 -6.44 -27.00 -16.23
C ILE A 131 -6.36 -26.40 -17.62
N VAL A 132 -5.70 -25.24 -17.74
CA VAL A 132 -5.42 -24.61 -19.03
C VAL A 132 -3.96 -24.87 -19.39
N PRO A 133 -3.65 -25.79 -20.32
CA PRO A 133 -2.28 -26.02 -20.75
C PRO A 133 -1.78 -24.78 -21.49
N VAL A 134 -0.66 -24.23 -21.03
CA VAL A 134 -0.01 -23.07 -21.66
C VAL A 134 1.38 -23.48 -22.14
N ARG A 135 1.77 -23.00 -23.32
CA ARG A 135 3.15 -23.08 -23.83
C ARG A 135 3.69 -21.67 -23.98
N PHE A 136 4.83 -21.42 -23.36
CA PHE A 136 5.57 -20.17 -23.56
C PHE A 136 6.53 -20.35 -24.73
N TRP A 137 6.54 -19.40 -25.64
CA TRP A 137 7.56 -19.34 -26.67
C TRP A 137 8.82 -18.72 -26.06
N ARG A 138 9.97 -19.38 -26.23
CA ARG A 138 11.26 -18.74 -25.97
C ARG A 138 11.66 -17.98 -27.22
N GLU A 139 12.04 -16.73 -27.05
CA GLU A 139 12.63 -15.95 -28.13
C GLU A 139 13.93 -16.65 -28.58
N PRO A 140 14.18 -16.79 -29.90
CA PRO A 140 15.44 -17.34 -30.39
C PRO A 140 16.59 -16.48 -29.87
N ALA A 141 17.63 -17.10 -29.33
CA ALA A 141 18.84 -16.37 -28.97
C ALA A 141 19.33 -15.65 -30.22
N LEU A 142 19.42 -14.31 -30.17
CA LEU A 142 20.04 -13.51 -31.21
C LEU A 142 21.45 -14.07 -31.40
N LEU A 143 21.70 -14.72 -32.53
CA LEU A 143 23.04 -15.13 -32.91
C LEU A 143 23.90 -13.87 -32.98
N PRO A 144 25.13 -13.88 -32.42
CA PRO A 144 26.03 -12.75 -32.58
C PRO A 144 26.26 -12.54 -34.08
N SER A 145 25.99 -11.31 -34.54
CA SER A 145 26.36 -10.84 -35.88
C SER A 145 27.88 -10.91 -36.00
N GLY A 146 28.35 -11.89 -36.77
CA GLY A 146 29.74 -11.98 -37.22
C GLY A 146 30.04 -11.02 -38.37
#